data_AF-A0A081RXX0-F1
#
_entry.id   AF-A0A081RXX0-F1
#
_cell.length_a   1.000
_cell.length_b   1.000
_cell.length_c   1.000
_cell.angle_alpha   90.00
_cell.angle_beta   90.00
_cell.angle_gamma   90.00
#
_symmetry.space_group_name_H-M   'P 1'
#
loop_
_entity.id
_entity.type
_entity.pdbx_description
1 polymer ?
#
loop_
_entity_poly.entity_id
_entity_poly.type
_entity_poly.pdbx_seq_one_letter_code
_entity_poly.pdbx_strand_id
1 'polypeptide(L)'
;MSKRDDIIQGRLVYTEKLGWVDTGHAKGNDARMLMAAINSGDDTKESYFTIKYTQYMGLGLKYGTSRITRWKVRRGLSLNDKKRVALTIMMYTTHLFEAHQDSFPFNWYTDSGYSGEDLVSNLLGFYQAILLCLRFLILYPP
;
A
#
# COMPACT_ATOMS: atom_id res chain seq x y z
N MET A 1 12.07 1.52 -12.21
CA MET A 1 11.90 0.18 -12.76
C MET A 1 12.76 -0.78 -11.96
N SER A 2 12.20 -1.93 -11.59
CA SER A 2 12.90 -2.98 -10.87
C SER A 2 14.12 -3.50 -11.64
N LYS A 3 15.22 -3.77 -10.93
CA LYS A 3 16.51 -4.19 -11.48
C LYS A 3 16.86 -5.60 -11.02
N ARG A 4 17.75 -6.24 -11.77
CA ARG A 4 18.29 -7.57 -11.39
C ARG A 4 18.91 -7.58 -9.99
N ASP A 5 19.55 -6.50 -9.59
CA ASP A 5 20.15 -6.36 -8.26
C ASP A 5 19.12 -6.49 -7.15
N ASP A 6 17.88 -6.07 -7.39
CA ASP A 6 16.79 -6.18 -6.42
C ASP A 6 16.38 -7.63 -6.18
N ILE A 7 16.55 -8.50 -7.18
CA ILE A 7 16.36 -9.94 -7.06
C ILE A 7 17.53 -10.54 -6.27
N ILE A 8 18.76 -10.18 -6.63
CA ILE A 8 19.99 -10.71 -5.99
C ILE A 8 20.03 -10.34 -4.50
N GLN A 9 19.57 -9.14 -4.15
CA GLN A 9 19.52 -8.63 -2.78
C GLN A 9 18.28 -9.10 -1.99
N GLY A 10 17.37 -9.84 -2.61
CA GLY A 10 16.15 -10.34 -1.96
C GLY A 10 15.08 -9.28 -1.69
N ARG A 11 15.18 -8.09 -2.31
CA ARG A 11 14.10 -7.10 -2.31
C ARG A 11 12.91 -7.63 -3.12
N LEU A 12 13.16 -8.24 -4.27
CA LEU A 12 12.15 -8.87 -5.13
C LEU A 12 12.25 -10.39 -5.06
N VAL A 13 11.15 -11.02 -4.65
CA VAL A 13 11.05 -12.47 -4.54
C VAL A 13 9.92 -12.95 -5.45
N TYR A 14 10.17 -13.98 -6.24
CA TYR A 14 9.14 -14.63 -7.04
C TYR A 14 8.35 -15.63 -6.18
N THR A 15 7.03 -15.64 -6.38
CA THR A 15 6.13 -16.64 -5.81
C THR A 15 5.25 -17.20 -6.93
N GLU A 16 4.92 -18.48 -6.86
CA GLU A 16 4.10 -19.13 -7.90
C GLU A 16 2.69 -18.54 -8.00
N LYS A 17 2.12 -18.10 -6.87
CA LYS A 17 0.73 -17.63 -6.80
C LYS A 17 0.56 -16.14 -7.03
N LEU A 18 1.51 -15.32 -6.56
CA LEU A 18 1.42 -13.86 -6.62
C LEU A 18 2.38 -13.25 -7.65
N GLY A 19 3.25 -14.06 -8.26
CA GLY A 19 4.31 -13.56 -9.11
C GLY A 19 5.41 -12.87 -8.29
N TRP A 20 5.99 -11.82 -8.86
CA TRP A 20 7.01 -11.02 -8.19
C TRP A 20 6.41 -10.21 -7.04
N VAL A 21 7.09 -10.25 -5.88
CA VAL A 21 6.71 -9.56 -4.65
C VAL A 21 7.89 -8.75 -4.16
N ASP A 22 7.65 -7.46 -3.89
CA ASP A 22 8.55 -6.59 -3.16
C ASP A 22 8.40 -6.79 -1.65
N THR A 23 9.47 -7.26 -1.00
CA THR A 23 9.50 -7.57 0.44
C THR A 23 9.48 -6.34 1.34
N GLY A 24 9.79 -5.15 0.81
CA GLY A 24 9.64 -3.87 1.46
C GLY A 24 8.18 -3.44 1.54
N HIS A 25 7.47 -3.45 0.42
CA HIS A 25 6.04 -3.13 0.31
C HIS A 25 5.16 -4.14 1.03
N ALA A 26 5.53 -5.43 1.00
CA ALA A 26 4.79 -6.50 1.70
C ALA A 26 4.84 -6.44 3.24
N LYS A 27 5.59 -5.51 3.86
CA LYS A 27 5.67 -5.41 5.34
C LYS A 27 4.36 -5.00 6.01
N GLY A 28 3.48 -4.31 5.28
CA GLY A 28 2.17 -3.88 5.79
C GLY A 28 2.21 -2.77 6.84
N ASN A 29 3.33 -2.03 6.97
CA ASN A 29 3.44 -0.91 7.91
C ASN A 29 2.40 0.19 7.62
N ASP A 30 2.27 0.58 6.36
CA ASP A 30 1.32 1.62 5.95
C ASP A 30 -0.13 1.21 6.23
N ALA A 31 -0.45 -0.06 6.03
CA ALA A 31 -1.75 -0.64 6.37
C ALA A 31 -2.01 -0.59 7.89
N ARG A 32 -1.01 -0.94 8.72
CA ARG A 32 -1.12 -0.82 10.19
C ARG A 32 -1.35 0.63 10.62
N MET A 33 -0.60 1.57 10.05
CA MET A 33 -0.74 3.00 10.36
C MET A 33 -2.10 3.55 9.93
N LEU A 34 -2.58 3.18 8.74
CA LEU A 34 -3.91 3.56 8.27
C LEU A 34 -5.02 3.01 9.19
N MET A 35 -4.92 1.74 9.57
CA MET A 35 -5.89 1.11 10.46
C MET A 35 -5.86 1.75 11.86
N ALA A 36 -4.68 2.08 12.39
CA ALA A 36 -4.53 2.79 13.65
C ALA A 36 -5.19 4.18 13.60
N ALA A 37 -4.98 4.93 12.51
CA ALA A 37 -5.62 6.24 12.32
C ALA A 37 -7.14 6.14 12.21
N ILE A 38 -7.67 5.12 11.52
CA ILE A 38 -9.12 4.86 11.46
C ILE A 38 -9.67 4.51 12.84
N ASN A 39 -8.93 3.72 13.63
CA ASN A 39 -9.36 3.36 14.98
C ASN A 39 -9.34 4.55 15.95
N SER A 40 -8.33 5.41 15.91
CA SER A 40 -8.29 6.61 16.76
C SER A 40 -9.38 7.62 16.42
N GLY A 41 -9.98 7.52 15.23
CA GLY A 41 -11.13 8.33 14.85
C GLY A 41 -12.37 8.08 15.73
N ASP A 42 -12.47 6.92 16.38
CA ASP A 42 -13.58 6.63 17.29
C ASP A 42 -13.52 7.42 18.61
N ASP A 43 -12.34 7.90 18.98
CA ASP A 43 -12.13 8.74 20.17
C ASP A 43 -12.54 10.20 19.93
N THR A 44 -12.88 10.55 18.68
CA THR A 44 -13.32 11.90 18.32
C THR A 44 -14.78 12.13 18.74
N LYS A 45 -15.11 13.38 19.11
CA LYS A 45 -16.49 13.78 19.43
C LYS A 45 -17.36 13.97 18.19
N GLU A 46 -16.74 14.17 17.03
CA GLU A 46 -17.41 14.45 15.77
C GLU A 46 -18.06 13.19 15.17
N SER A 47 -19.07 13.39 14.33
CA SER A 47 -19.72 12.28 13.60
C SER A 47 -18.86 11.73 12.46
N TYR A 48 -17.90 12.53 11.98
CA TYR A 48 -16.92 12.17 10.96
C TYR A 48 -15.54 12.70 11.32
N PHE A 49 -14.50 11.98 10.93
CA PHE A 49 -13.11 12.42 11.07
C PHE A 49 -12.38 12.34 9.73
N THR A 50 -11.27 13.07 9.60
CA THR A 50 -10.48 13.11 8.36
C THR A 50 -9.27 12.21 8.47
N ILE A 51 -9.13 11.29 7.52
CA ILE A 51 -7.95 10.44 7.36
C ILE A 51 -7.11 10.99 6.22
N LYS A 52 -5.83 11.26 6.51
CA LYS A 52 -4.79 11.54 5.52
C LYS A 52 -4.03 10.25 5.28
N TYR A 53 -4.07 9.75 4.05
CA TYR A 53 -3.25 8.62 3.62
C TYR A 53 -2.20 9.12 2.64
N THR A 54 -0.96 8.69 2.81
CA THR A 54 0.15 9.09 1.95
C THR A 54 0.88 7.85 1.49
N GLN A 55 0.92 7.66 0.17
CA GLN A 55 1.70 6.61 -0.46
C GLN A 55 2.93 7.26 -1.09
N TYR A 56 4.10 6.80 -0.67
CA TYR A 56 5.39 7.22 -1.20
C TYR A 56 5.85 6.22 -2.26
N MET A 57 6.44 6.73 -3.35
CA MET A 57 7.09 5.93 -4.37
C MET A 57 8.42 6.55 -4.78
N GLY A 58 9.51 5.76 -4.71
CA GLY A 58 10.87 6.12 -5.10
C GLY A 58 11.94 5.70 -4.10
N LEU A 59 13.20 5.65 -4.54
CA LEU A 59 14.37 5.36 -3.72
C LEU A 59 14.68 6.56 -2.80
N GLY A 60 13.95 6.64 -1.68
CA GLY A 60 14.17 7.61 -0.62
C GLY A 60 13.69 9.04 -0.92
N LEU A 61 13.80 9.89 0.11
CA LEU A 61 13.26 11.26 0.18
C LEU A 61 13.72 12.22 -0.93
N LYS A 62 14.83 11.92 -1.64
CA LYS A 62 15.43 12.83 -2.64
C LYS A 62 14.85 12.71 -4.05
N TYR A 63 14.23 11.57 -4.40
CA TYR A 63 13.71 11.31 -5.75
C TYR A 63 12.31 10.69 -5.73
N GLY A 64 11.67 10.64 -4.56
CA GLY A 64 10.35 10.06 -4.40
C GLY A 64 9.23 11.05 -4.71
N THR A 65 8.21 10.59 -5.42
CA THR A 65 6.92 11.27 -5.50
C THR A 65 6.00 10.70 -4.44
N SER A 66 5.09 11.51 -3.91
CA SER A 66 4.10 11.07 -2.92
C SER A 66 2.71 11.48 -3.35
N ARG A 67 1.75 10.58 -3.19
CA ARG A 67 0.33 10.89 -3.38
C ARG A 67 -0.36 10.91 -2.03
N ILE A 68 -1.06 12.01 -1.80
CA ILE A 68 -1.81 12.26 -0.57
C ILE A 68 -3.28 12.24 -0.91
N THR A 69 -4.03 11.34 -0.28
CA THR A 69 -5.50 11.35 -0.33
C THR A 69 -6.06 11.74 1.04
N ARG A 70 -7.21 12.42 1.03
CA ARG A 70 -7.91 12.86 2.24
C ARG A 70 -9.34 12.34 2.19
N TRP A 71 -9.77 11.69 3.26
CA TRP A 71 -11.05 10.99 3.32
C TRP A 71 -11.82 11.38 4.57
N LYS A 72 -13.12 11.66 4.42
CA LYS A 72 -14.03 11.74 5.56
C LYS A 72 -14.55 10.34 5.88
N VAL A 73 -14.30 9.88 7.09
CA VAL A 73 -14.73 8.57 7.57
C VAL A 73 -15.74 8.76 8.69
N ARG A 74 -16.85 8.01 8.63
CA ARG A 74 -17.89 8.05 9.66
C ARG A 74 -17.37 7.39 10.94
N ARG A 75 -17.71 7.97 12.09
CA ARG A 75 -17.43 7.37 13.41
C ARG A 75 -18.28 6.13 13.68
N GLY A 76 -17.79 5.22 14.52
CA GLY A 76 -18.58 4.09 15.03
C GLY A 76 -18.82 2.98 13.99
N LEU A 77 -17.92 2.85 13.01
CA LEU A 77 -17.96 1.75 12.05
C LEU A 77 -17.60 0.42 12.73
N SER A 78 -18.23 -0.66 12.27
CA SER A 78 -17.83 -2.01 12.69
C SER A 78 -16.37 -2.27 12.30
N LEU A 79 -15.69 -3.19 12.99
CA LEU A 79 -14.32 -3.55 12.63
C LEU A 79 -14.20 -3.98 11.16
N ASN A 80 -15.19 -4.71 10.64
CA ASN A 80 -15.21 -5.15 9.24
C ASN A 80 -15.36 -3.96 8.28
N ASP A 81 -16.20 -2.98 8.59
CA ASP A 81 -16.35 -1.79 7.76
C ASP A 81 -15.11 -0.90 7.81
N LYS A 82 -14.44 -0.79 8.95
CA LYS A 82 -13.14 -0.11 9.05
C LYS A 82 -12.09 -0.77 8.14
N LYS A 83 -12.03 -2.11 8.12
CA LYS A 83 -11.13 -2.86 7.22
C LYS A 83 -11.47 -2.59 5.75
N ARG A 84 -12.76 -2.57 5.39
CA ARG A 84 -13.21 -2.25 4.03
C ARG A 84 -12.82 -0.82 3.63
N VAL A 85 -13.04 0.15 4.50
CA VAL A 85 -12.63 1.56 4.29
C VAL A 85 -11.12 1.66 4.10
N ALA A 86 -10.33 1.01 4.96
CA ALA A 86 -8.88 0.99 4.83
C ALA A 86 -8.43 0.42 3.48
N LEU A 87 -9.04 -0.69 3.04
CA LEU A 87 -8.75 -1.31 1.75
C LEU A 87 -9.10 -0.37 0.59
N THR A 88 -10.28 0.26 0.63
CA THR A 88 -10.71 1.22 -0.39
C THR A 88 -9.76 2.40 -0.51
N ILE A 89 -9.33 2.99 0.62
CA ILE A 89 -8.39 4.12 0.64
C ILE A 89 -7.05 3.72 0.00
N MET A 90 -6.52 2.54 0.36
CA MET A 90 -5.26 2.03 -0.18
C MET A 90 -5.38 1.78 -1.69
N MET A 91 -6.39 1.03 -2.13
CA MET A 91 -6.61 0.70 -3.55
C MET A 91 -6.81 1.95 -4.40
N TYR A 92 -7.65 2.88 -3.93
CA TYR A 92 -7.89 4.14 -4.65
C TYR A 92 -6.63 4.99 -4.78
N THR A 93 -5.86 5.12 -3.69
CA THR A 93 -4.60 5.88 -3.72
C THR A 93 -3.59 5.23 -4.66
N THR A 94 -3.57 3.90 -4.71
CA THR A 94 -2.69 3.13 -5.59
C THR A 94 -3.07 3.32 -7.07
N HIS A 95 -4.36 3.25 -7.42
CA HIS A 95 -4.80 3.50 -8.80
C HIS A 95 -4.65 4.96 -9.26
N LEU A 96 -4.89 5.93 -8.36
CA LEU A 96 -4.60 7.33 -8.66
C LEU A 96 -3.11 7.56 -8.98
N PHE A 97 -2.25 6.74 -8.39
CA PHE A 97 -0.83 6.80 -8.63
C PHE A 97 -0.47 6.25 -10.02
N GLU A 98 -0.99 5.08 -10.40
CA GLU A 98 -0.87 4.51 -11.76
C GLU A 98 -1.30 5.51 -12.83
N ALA A 99 -2.52 6.04 -12.71
CA ALA A 99 -3.09 6.97 -13.67
C ALA A 99 -2.28 8.27 -13.81
N HIS A 100 -1.57 8.68 -12.75
CA HIS A 100 -0.71 9.86 -12.81
C HIS A 100 0.64 9.58 -13.48
N GLN A 101 1.21 8.40 -13.30
CA GLN A 101 2.44 8.04 -13.99
C GLN A 101 2.23 7.73 -15.47
N ASP A 102 1.04 7.27 -15.85
CA ASP A 102 0.61 7.19 -17.25
C ASP A 102 0.40 8.58 -17.90
N SER A 103 0.34 9.66 -17.11
CA SER A 103 0.08 11.01 -17.61
C SER A 103 1.36 11.80 -17.95
N PHE A 104 1.37 12.42 -19.14
CA PHE A 104 2.44 13.31 -19.62
C PHE A 104 2.64 14.52 -18.68
N PRO A 105 3.89 14.98 -18.38
CA PRO A 105 5.17 14.62 -19.01
C PRO A 105 5.99 13.56 -18.25
N PHE A 106 5.43 12.89 -17.22
CA PHE A 106 6.18 11.96 -16.37
C PHE A 106 6.64 10.68 -17.10
N ASN A 107 5.87 10.24 -18.10
CA ASN A 107 6.23 9.10 -18.97
C ASN A 107 7.47 9.38 -19.87
N TRP A 108 7.92 10.64 -19.98
CA TRP A 108 9.09 11.00 -20.82
C TRP A 108 10.41 11.06 -20.03
N TYR A 109 10.37 11.40 -18.74
CA TYR A 109 11.58 11.76 -17.97
C TYR A 109 11.84 10.86 -16.75
N THR A 110 10.88 10.02 -16.32
CA THR A 110 11.03 9.24 -15.09
C THR A 110 11.06 7.73 -15.35
N ASP A 111 12.22 7.10 -15.17
CA ASP A 111 12.45 5.65 -15.21
C ASP A 111 11.88 4.91 -13.97
N SER A 112 11.05 5.56 -13.15
CA SER A 112 10.51 5.07 -11.88
C SER A 112 9.01 4.77 -11.98
N GLY A 113 8.62 4.08 -13.05
CA GLY A 113 7.27 3.59 -13.25
C GLY A 113 6.88 2.57 -12.18
N TYR A 114 5.65 2.72 -11.70
CA TYR A 114 4.87 1.76 -10.95
C TYR A 114 5.09 0.38 -11.53
N SER A 115 5.67 -0.51 -10.74
CA SER A 115 5.94 -1.87 -11.20
C SER A 115 4.79 -2.75 -10.68
N GLY A 116 4.28 -3.64 -11.53
CA GLY A 116 3.04 -4.40 -11.24
C GLY A 116 3.10 -5.20 -9.93
N GLU A 117 4.30 -5.52 -9.45
CA GLU A 117 4.55 -6.13 -8.14
C GLU A 117 4.12 -5.25 -6.97
N ASP A 118 4.14 -3.91 -7.09
CA ASP A 118 3.90 -3.01 -5.96
C ASP A 118 2.45 -3.13 -5.45
N LEU A 119 1.47 -3.24 -6.35
CA LEU A 119 0.06 -3.44 -5.97
C LEU A 119 -0.12 -4.75 -5.20
N VAL A 120 0.39 -5.83 -5.78
CA VAL A 120 0.24 -7.18 -5.23
C VAL A 120 0.97 -7.28 -3.89
N SER A 121 2.14 -6.64 -3.77
CA SER A 121 2.92 -6.58 -2.53
C SER A 121 2.24 -5.74 -1.46
N ASN A 122 1.71 -4.56 -1.80
CA ASN A 122 0.96 -3.72 -0.86
C ASN A 122 -0.32 -4.43 -0.39
N LEU A 123 -1.02 -5.13 -1.29
CA LEU A 123 -2.21 -5.92 -0.97
C LEU A 123 -1.86 -7.09 -0.05
N LEU A 124 -0.77 -7.83 -0.34
CA LEU A 124 -0.24 -8.88 0.52
C LEU A 124 0.06 -8.34 1.92
N GLY A 125 0.79 -7.22 2.00
CA GLY A 125 1.11 -6.57 3.26
C GLY A 125 -0.13 -6.10 4.03
N PHE A 126 -1.15 -5.59 3.33
CA PHE A 126 -2.43 -5.22 3.91
C PHE A 126 -3.13 -6.42 4.56
N TYR A 127 -3.25 -7.54 3.83
CA TYR A 127 -3.90 -8.75 4.35
C TYR A 127 -3.13 -9.35 5.53
N GLN A 128 -1.80 -9.37 5.46
CA GLN A 128 -0.96 -9.82 6.57
C GLN A 128 -1.12 -8.94 7.81
N ALA A 129 -1.15 -7.61 7.63
CA ALA A 129 -1.24 -6.64 8.71
C ALA A 129 -2.62 -6.59 9.39
N ILE A 130 -3.71 -6.69 8.62
CA ILE A 130 -5.06 -6.33 9.08
C ILE A 130 -5.97 -7.55 9.25
N LEU A 131 -5.79 -8.60 8.44
CA LEU A 131 -6.67 -9.76 8.47
C LEU A 131 -6.19 -10.90 9.36
N LEU A 132 -4.93 -10.89 9.84
CA LEU A 132 -4.34 -11.86 10.80
C LEU A 132 -4.45 -13.36 10.43
N CYS A 133 -5.20 -13.71 9.37
CA CYS A 133 -5.44 -15.08 8.91
C CYS A 133 -4.40 -15.54 7.88
N LEU A 134 -3.60 -14.62 7.32
CA LEU A 134 -2.57 -14.96 6.33
C LEU A 134 -1.22 -15.40 6.94
N ARG A 135 -1.17 -15.73 8.23
CA ARG A 135 0.08 -16.11 8.91
C ARG A 135 0.55 -17.53 8.55
N PHE A 136 -0.22 -18.29 7.75
CA PHE A 136 0.06 -19.70 7.46
C PHE A 136 0.23 -20.08 5.98
N LEU A 137 0.10 -19.18 5.00
CA LEU A 137 -0.05 -19.63 3.60
C LEU A 137 1.04 -19.24 2.59
N ILE A 138 2.04 -18.40 2.91
CA ILE A 138 2.90 -17.82 1.85
C ILE A 138 4.41 -18.01 2.05
N LEU A 139 4.88 -18.58 3.15
CA LEU A 139 6.31 -18.85 3.33
C LEU A 139 6.58 -20.31 3.70
N TYR A 140 6.53 -21.18 2.70
CA TYR A 140 7.33 -22.40 2.68
C TYR A 140 8.06 -22.43 1.34
N PRO A 141 9.38 -22.16 1.31
CA PRO A 141 10.21 -22.70 0.24
C PRO A 141 10.44 -24.21 0.49
N PRO A 142 10.65 -25.00 -0.56
CA PRO A 142 11.12 -26.39 -0.42
C PRO A 142 12.52 -26.47 0.19
#